data_AF-A0A820AZW4-F1
#
_entry.id   AF-A0A820AZW4-F1
#
_cell.length_a   1.000
_cell.length_b   1.000
_cell.length_c   1.000
_cell.angle_alpha   90.00
_cell.angle_beta   90.00
_cell.angle_gamma   90.00
#
_symmetry.space_group_name_H-M   'P 1'
#
loop_
_entity.id
_entity.type
_entity.pdbx_description
1 polymer ?
#
loop_
_entity_poly.entity_id
_entity_poly.type
_entity_poly.pdbx_seq_one_letter_code
_entity_poly.pdbx_strand_id
1 'polypeptide(L)'
;MQRYRYFITRPFYYRFTMKLVRHILAEYNIYNTHVKPVDDLLLIGVKDKIIEPQNDRRLPGDIFDRRYYYLFRRRAQYLSRRSNDIQE
;
A
#
# COMPACT_ATOMS: atom_id res chain seq x y z
N MET A 1 -4.88 -16.97 19.75
CA MET A 1 -4.65 -15.51 19.69
C MET A 1 -3.45 -15.23 18.79
N GLN A 2 -3.65 -14.66 17.61
CA GLN A 2 -2.54 -14.24 16.75
C GLN A 2 -1.91 -12.97 17.35
N ARG A 3 -0.71 -13.09 17.93
CA ARG A 3 0.08 -11.95 18.39
C ARG A 3 0.64 -11.24 17.15
N TYR A 4 -0.02 -10.19 16.69
CA TYR A 4 0.54 -9.26 15.69
C TYR A 4 1.84 -8.69 16.27
N ARG A 5 2.99 -8.95 15.64
CA ARG A 5 4.27 -8.51 16.22
C ARG A 5 5.08 -7.52 15.38
N TYR A 6 4.64 -7.17 14.16
CA TYR A 6 5.40 -6.26 13.30
C TYR A 6 4.53 -5.22 12.59
N PHE A 7 5.01 -3.98 12.62
CA PHE A 7 4.42 -2.84 11.94
C PHE A 7 5.44 -2.21 11.01
N ILE A 8 5.04 -1.95 9.76
CA ILE A 8 5.79 -1.12 8.83
C ILE A 8 5.23 0.31 8.95
N THR A 9 6.11 1.29 9.09
CA THR A 9 5.77 2.72 9.06
C THR A 9 6.33 3.37 7.81
N ARG A 10 5.52 4.22 7.17
CA ARG A 10 5.93 4.99 5.99
C ARG A 10 5.34 6.40 6.04
N PRO A 11 6.06 7.43 5.56
CA PRO A 11 5.48 8.76 5.31
C PRO A 11 4.23 8.64 4.46
N PHE A 12 3.17 9.37 4.80
CA PHE A 12 1.85 9.22 4.23
C PHE A 12 1.31 10.55 3.71
N TYR A 13 1.24 10.68 2.40
CA TYR A 13 0.57 11.80 1.77
C TYR A 13 -0.96 11.67 1.94
N TYR A 14 -1.56 12.63 2.64
CA TYR A 14 -2.98 12.61 3.08
C TYR A 14 -4.03 12.32 1.99
N ARG A 15 -3.69 12.48 0.70
CA ARG A 15 -4.62 12.20 -0.42
C ARG A 15 -4.70 10.73 -0.83
N PHE A 16 -3.87 9.86 -0.27
CA PHE A 16 -3.99 8.42 -0.50
C PHE A 16 -5.29 7.89 0.10
N THR A 17 -6.15 7.31 -0.74
CA THR A 17 -7.33 6.59 -0.26
C THR A 17 -6.91 5.20 0.24
N MET A 18 -7.62 4.66 1.23
CA MET A 18 -7.32 3.31 1.73
C MET A 18 -7.46 2.23 0.65
N LYS A 19 -8.34 2.44 -0.34
CA LYS A 19 -8.45 1.57 -1.52
C LYS A 19 -7.15 1.55 -2.32
N LEU A 20 -6.56 2.72 -2.57
CA LEU A 20 -5.28 2.84 -3.29
C LEU A 20 -4.13 2.23 -2.49
N VAL A 21 -4.10 2.48 -1.17
CA VAL A 21 -3.10 1.89 -0.28
C VAL A 21 -3.14 0.36 -0.32
N ARG A 22 -4.32 -0.25 -0.21
CA ARG A 22 -4.48 -1.71 -0.31
C ARG A 22 -4.02 -2.26 -1.66
N HIS A 23 -4.29 -1.53 -2.75
CA HIS A 23 -3.83 -1.92 -4.08
C HIS A 23 -2.31 -1.94 -4.17
N ILE A 24 -1.64 -0.89 -3.69
CA ILE A 24 -0.18 -0.80 -3.65
C ILE A 24 0.39 -1.94 -2.80
N LEU A 25 -0.14 -2.18 -1.61
CA LEU A 25 0.32 -3.29 -0.76
C LEU A 25 0.18 -4.65 -1.45
N ALA A 26 -0.88 -4.86 -2.23
CA ALA A 26 -1.03 -6.07 -3.05
C ALA A 26 0.00 -6.16 -4.18
N GLU A 27 0.29 -5.06 -4.90
CA GLU A 27 1.35 -5.02 -5.94
C GLU A 27 2.72 -5.44 -5.38
N TYR A 28 3.02 -5.07 -4.13
CA TYR A 28 4.27 -5.41 -3.44
C TYR A 28 4.23 -6.72 -2.64
N ASN A 29 3.15 -7.52 -2.78
CA ASN A 29 2.96 -8.78 -2.04
C ASN A 29 3.06 -8.62 -0.51
N ILE A 30 2.58 -7.48 0.02
CA ILE A 30 2.52 -7.20 1.45
C ILE A 30 1.14 -7.63 1.96
N TYR A 31 1.09 -8.81 2.58
CA TYR A 31 -0.11 -9.28 3.27
C TYR A 31 -0.26 -8.53 4.59
N ASN A 32 -1.33 -7.75 4.71
CA ASN A 32 -1.62 -6.91 5.86
C ASN A 32 -2.83 -7.42 6.65
N THR A 33 -2.84 -7.09 7.93
CA THR A 33 -3.96 -7.32 8.86
C THR A 33 -4.62 -6.01 9.24
N HIS A 34 -3.83 -4.95 9.33
CA HIS A 34 -4.29 -3.62 9.71
C HIS A 34 -3.55 -2.56 8.89
N VAL A 35 -4.26 -1.51 8.50
CA VAL A 35 -3.69 -0.30 7.89
C VAL A 35 -4.41 0.91 8.44
N LYS A 36 -3.67 1.86 8.98
CA LYS A 36 -4.24 3.09 9.51
C LYS A 36 -3.27 4.27 9.35
N PRO A 37 -3.77 5.44 8.92
CA PRO A 37 -3.01 6.68 9.01
C PRO A 37 -2.89 7.13 10.47
N VAL A 38 -1.70 7.55 10.86
CA VAL A 38 -1.37 8.12 12.16
C VAL A 38 -0.50 9.34 11.86
N ASP A 39 -1.05 10.54 12.07
CA ASP A 39 -0.43 11.81 11.69
C ASP A 39 0.01 11.84 10.22
N ASP A 40 1.29 12.08 9.95
CA ASP A 40 1.91 12.07 8.63
C ASP A 40 2.48 10.68 8.25
N LEU A 41 2.11 9.63 8.99
CA LEU A 41 2.57 8.27 8.78
C LEU A 41 1.41 7.32 8.46
N LEU A 42 1.76 6.24 7.76
CA LEU A 42 0.91 5.09 7.55
C LEU A 42 1.46 3.92 8.35
N LEU A 43 0.65 3.44 9.30
CA LEU A 43 0.96 2.25 10.09
C LEU A 43 0.34 1.02 9.43
N ILE A 44 1.18 0.05 9.06
CA ILE A 44 0.79 -1.18 8.36
C ILE A 44 1.14 -2.37 9.25
N GLY A 45 0.12 -3.01 9.84
CA GLY A 45 0.28 -4.28 10.52
C GLY A 45 0.36 -5.42 9.49
N VAL A 46 1.47 -6.13 9.45
CA VAL A 46 1.70 -7.23 8.49
C VAL A 46 1.25 -8.57 9.05
N LYS A 47 0.74 -9.46 8.19
CA LYS A 47 0.34 -10.83 8.57
C LYS A 47 1.58 -11.73 8.55
N ASP A 48 1.94 -12.26 9.71
CA ASP A 48 3.15 -13.08 9.90
C ASP A 48 3.15 -14.36 9.04
N LYS A 49 4.09 -14.42 8.10
CA LYS A 49 4.75 -15.65 7.60
C LYS A 49 6.23 -15.43 7.23
N ILE A 50 6.74 -14.19 7.25
CA ILE A 50 8.08 -13.83 6.73
C ILE A 50 8.74 -12.80 7.65
N ILE A 51 10.02 -13.02 7.97
CA ILE A 51 10.86 -12.23 8.91
C ILE A 51 10.97 -10.75 8.46
N GLU A 52 10.89 -9.85 9.44
CA GLU A 52 10.87 -8.37 9.39
C GLU A 52 11.73 -7.69 8.29
N PRO A 53 13.00 -8.08 8.02
CA PRO A 53 13.81 -7.39 7.01
C PRO A 53 13.30 -7.56 5.59
N GLN A 54 12.59 -8.65 5.29
CA GLN A 54 12.18 -8.91 3.92
C GLN A 54 10.98 -8.06 3.51
N ASN A 55 10.01 -7.87 4.40
CA ASN A 55 8.82 -7.08 4.09
C ASN A 55 9.12 -5.59 4.07
N ASP A 56 9.96 -5.11 4.98
CA ASP A 56 10.38 -3.70 5.01
C ASP A 56 11.19 -3.35 3.75
N ARG A 57 12.06 -4.26 3.26
CA ARG A 57 12.79 -4.11 1.99
C ARG A 57 11.90 -4.18 0.75
N ARG A 58 10.77 -4.87 0.81
CA ARG A 58 9.84 -4.99 -0.34
C ARG A 58 9.09 -3.70 -0.60
N LEU A 59 8.86 -2.89 0.43
CA LEU A 59 8.06 -1.67 0.32
C LEU A 59 8.96 -0.44 0.35
N PRO A 60 9.12 0.29 -0.77
CA PRO A 60 9.96 1.49 -0.80
C PRO A 60 9.57 2.50 0.29
N GLY A 61 10.56 3.17 0.88
CA GLY A 61 10.36 4.12 1.98
C GLY A 61 9.44 5.30 1.64
N ASP A 62 9.42 5.69 0.37
CA ASP A 62 8.73 6.85 -0.18
C ASP A 62 7.46 6.49 -0.97
N ILE A 63 7.03 5.22 -0.95
CA ILE A 63 5.96 4.71 -1.82
C ILE A 63 4.60 5.41 -1.62
N PHE A 64 4.40 6.01 -0.44
CA PHE A 64 3.20 6.79 -0.11
C PHE A 64 3.46 8.30 -0.09
N ASP A 65 4.49 8.76 -0.80
CA ASP A 65 4.75 10.18 -1.03
C ASP A 65 3.83 10.78 -2.12
N ARG A 66 3.90 12.11 -2.26
CA ARG A 66 3.13 12.85 -3.26
C ARG A 66 3.42 12.41 -4.70
N ARG A 67 4.66 12.05 -5.03
CA ARG A 67 5.07 11.69 -6.39
C ARG A 67 4.47 10.34 -6.78
N TYR A 68 4.55 9.35 -5.90
CA TYR A 68 3.95 8.03 -6.11
C TYR A 68 2.42 8.10 -6.14
N TYR A 69 1.79 9.00 -5.38
CA TYR A 69 0.35 9.23 -5.48
C TYR A 69 -0.11 9.51 -6.92
N TYR A 70 0.57 10.43 -7.62
CA TYR A 70 0.19 10.76 -9.00
C TYR A 70 0.48 9.60 -9.96
N LEU A 71 1.56 8.84 -9.72
CA LEU A 71 1.90 7.66 -10.50
C LEU A 71 0.80 6.58 -10.40
N PHE A 72 0.41 6.21 -9.17
CA PHE A 72 -0.62 5.20 -8.95
C PHE A 72 -2.02 5.67 -9.33
N ARG A 73 -2.34 6.96 -9.13
CA ARG A 73 -3.62 7.54 -9.59
C ARG A 73 -3.76 7.44 -11.11
N ARG A 74 -2.71 7.78 -11.85
CA ARG A 74 -2.69 7.70 -13.32
C ARG A 74 -2.81 6.26 -13.79
N ARG A 75 -2.11 5.32 -13.14
CA ARG A 75 -2.23 3.87 -13.44
C ARG A 75 -3.65 3.35 -13.20
N ALA A 76 -4.26 3.69 -12.06
CA ALA A 76 -5.62 3.28 -11.75
C ALA A 76 -6.63 3.79 -12.79
N GLN A 77 -6.50 5.04 -13.24
CA GLN A 77 -7.33 5.62 -14.31
C GLN A 77 -7.16 4.89 -15.64
N TYR A 78 -5.92 4.51 -15.99
CA TYR A 78 -5.63 3.77 -17.21
C TYR A 78 -6.25 2.36 -17.19
N LEU A 79 -6.11 1.64 -16.06
CA LEU A 79 -6.72 0.31 -15.89
C LEU A 79 -8.24 0.36 -16.00
N SER A 80 -8.89 1.36 -15.39
CA SER A 80 -10.35 1.51 -15.49
C SER A 80 -10.85 1.80 -16.91
N ARG A 81 -10.06 2.49 -17.75
CA ARG A 81 -10.41 2.73 -19.16
C ARG A 81 -10.29 1.46 -19.97
N ARG A 82 -9.16 0.75 -19.83
CA ARG A 82 -8.90 -0.51 -20.55
C ARG A 82 -9.89 -1.62 -20.19
N SER A 83 -10.43 -1.65 -18.96
CA SER A 83 -11.48 -2.60 -18.59
C SER A 83 -12.83 -2.30 -19.26
N ASN A 84 -13.11 -1.04 -19.62
CA ASN A 84 -14.32 -0.69 -20.36
C ASN A 84 -14.16 -1.01 -21.86
N ASP A 85 -12.97 -0.82 -22.42
CA ASP A 85 -12.68 -1.11 -23.84
C ASP A 85 -12.71 -2.62 -24.19
N ILE A 86 -12.72 -3.51 -23.19
CA ILE A 86 -12.80 -4.97 -23.38
C ILE A 86 -14.26 -5.48 -23.29
N GLN A 87 -15.19 -4.63 -22.85
CA GLN A 87 -16.61 -4.98 -22.69
C GLN A 87 -17.51 -4.49 -23.84
N GLU A 88 -16.96 -3.76 -24.82
CA GLU A 88 -17.59 -3.49 -26.12
C GLU A 88 -17.11 -4.49 -27.18
#